data_AF-A0A8S9MBB3-F1
#
_entry.id   AF-A0A8S9MBB3-F1
#
_cell.length_a   1.000
_cell.length_b   1.000
_cell.length_c   1.000
_cell.angle_alpha   90.00
_cell.angle_beta   90.00
_cell.angle_gamma   90.00
#
_symmetry.space_group_name_H-M   'P 1'
#
loop_
_entity.id
_entity.type
_entity.pdbx_description
1 polymer ?
#
loop_
_entity_poly.entity_id
_entity_poly.type
_entity_poly.pdbx_seq_one_letter_code
_entity_poly.pdbx_strand_id
1 'polypeptide(L)'
;MVCSEALLKQVRSYQGSEVWNDKERFKLFARASFELCRVYMEISVSTGSRRELFSAEMHLKNTIKQATVSFTESEELKELESCLEEVRNVMKKDI
;
A
#
# COMPACT_ATOMS: atom_id res chain seq x y z
N MET A 1 -7.34 16.72 3.75
CA MET A 1 -5.98 16.26 4.10
C MET A 1 -6.13 14.99 4.91
N VAL A 2 -5.94 13.82 4.28
CA VAL A 2 -5.98 12.55 4.99
C VAL A 2 -4.63 12.39 5.71
N CYS A 3 -4.66 12.10 7.01
CA CYS A 3 -3.44 11.98 7.81
C CYS A 3 -2.81 10.60 7.61
N SER A 4 -1.57 10.56 7.13
CA SER A 4 -0.83 9.30 6.94
C SER A 4 -0.69 8.49 8.24
N GLU A 5 -0.61 9.16 9.40
CA GLU A 5 -0.57 8.48 10.70
C GLU A 5 -1.87 7.74 11.03
N ALA A 6 -3.03 8.32 10.69
CA ALA A 6 -4.33 7.70 10.92
C ALA A 6 -4.51 6.47 10.02
N LEU A 7 -4.15 6.58 8.73
CA LEU A 7 -4.16 5.45 7.80
C LEU A 7 -3.17 4.36 8.24
N LEU A 8 -1.98 4.72 8.71
CA LEU A 8 -1.01 3.75 9.22
C LEU A 8 -1.55 2.99 10.44
N LYS A 9 -2.25 3.67 11.37
CA LYS A 9 -2.94 3.02 12.49
C LYS A 9 -4.04 2.09 12.00
N GLN A 10 -4.79 2.50 10.97
CA GLN A 10 -5.83 1.66 10.38
C GLN A 10 -5.26 0.40 9.72
N VAL A 11 -4.22 0.51 8.89
CA VAL A 11 -3.51 -0.63 8.29
C VAL A 11 -3.07 -1.60 9.38
N ARG A 12 -2.44 -1.09 10.45
CA ARG A 12 -2.00 -1.90 11.59
C ARG A 12 -3.15 -2.58 12.34
N SER A 13 -4.32 -1.95 12.41
CA SER A 13 -5.50 -2.55 13.06
C SER A 13 -6.04 -3.77 12.30
N TYR A 14 -5.88 -3.80 10.97
CA TYR A 14 -6.24 -4.94 10.14
C TYR A 14 -5.11 -5.97 10.01
N GLN A 15 -3.87 -5.60 10.37
CA GLN A 15 -2.70 -6.43 10.25
C GLN A 15 -2.72 -7.57 11.28
N GLY A 16 -2.58 -8.80 10.81
CA GLY A 16 -2.58 -10.02 11.64
C GLY A 16 -2.54 -11.26 10.77
N SER A 17 -2.36 -12.44 11.36
CA SER A 17 -2.36 -13.70 10.58
C SER A 17 -3.70 -14.00 9.91
N GLU A 18 -4.81 -13.51 10.50
CA GLU A 18 -6.16 -13.73 9.99
C GLU A 18 -6.41 -13.03 8.64
N VAL A 19 -5.72 -11.92 8.36
CA VAL A 19 -5.92 -11.16 7.11
C VAL A 19 -5.61 -11.98 5.86
N TRP A 20 -4.69 -12.95 5.98
CA TRP A 20 -4.23 -13.77 4.84
C TRP A 20 -5.11 -14.98 4.56
N ASN A 21 -6.13 -15.22 5.39
CA ASN A 21 -7.05 -16.35 5.29
C ASN A 21 -8.53 -15.91 5.19
N ASP A 22 -8.79 -14.60 5.26
CA ASP A 22 -10.12 -14.02 5.22
C ASP A 22 -10.17 -12.92 4.15
N LYS A 23 -10.97 -13.17 3.11
CA LYS A 23 -11.09 -12.28 1.95
C LYS A 23 -11.64 -10.90 2.30
N GLU A 24 -12.62 -10.81 3.19
CA GLU A 24 -13.23 -9.52 3.56
C GLU A 24 -12.27 -8.69 4.41
N ARG A 25 -11.51 -9.35 5.29
CA ARG A 25 -10.44 -8.67 6.03
C ARG A 25 -9.31 -8.22 5.13
N PHE A 26 -8.91 -9.06 4.17
CA PHE A 26 -7.92 -8.68 3.16
C PHE A 26 -8.38 -7.44 2.38
N LYS A 27 -9.66 -7.38 1.99
CA LYS A 27 -10.20 -6.22 1.29
C LYS A 27 -10.08 -4.92 2.08
N LEU A 28 -10.42 -4.95 3.37
CA LEU A 28 -10.26 -3.80 4.26
C LEU A 28 -8.79 -3.39 4.43
N PHE A 29 -7.90 -4.37 4.60
CA PHE A 29 -6.46 -4.16 4.71
C PHE A 29 -5.85 -3.58 3.43
N ALA A 30 -6.20 -4.14 2.27
CA ALA A 30 -5.72 -3.73 0.96
C ALA A 30 -6.17 -2.30 0.64
N ARG A 31 -7.43 -1.97 0.92
CA ARG A 31 -7.94 -0.60 0.75
C ARG A 31 -7.20 0.41 1.61
N ALA A 32 -7.04 0.14 2.90
CA ALA A 32 -6.29 1.04 3.80
C ALA A 32 -4.82 1.18 3.37
N SER A 33 -4.22 0.09 2.89
CA SER A 33 -2.85 0.07 2.35
C SER A 33 -2.70 0.91 1.09
N PHE A 34 -3.66 0.80 0.16
CA PHE A 34 -3.72 1.57 -1.07
C PHE A 34 -3.85 3.07 -0.77
N GLU A 35 -4.81 3.45 0.08
CA GLU A 35 -5.03 4.85 0.49
C GLU A 35 -3.78 5.43 1.17
N LEU A 36 -3.09 4.65 2.02
CA LEU A 36 -1.83 5.05 2.64
C LEU A 36 -0.73 5.33 1.60
N CYS A 37 -0.57 4.45 0.62
CA CYS A 37 0.44 4.61 -0.43
C CYS A 37 0.15 5.81 -1.34
N ARG A 38 -1.12 6.10 -1.62
CA ARG A 38 -1.54 7.31 -2.32
C ARG A 38 -1.13 8.58 -1.57
N VAL A 39 -1.39 8.64 -0.26
CA VAL A 39 -0.98 9.77 0.58
C VAL A 39 0.55 9.89 0.65
N TYR A 40 1.29 8.78 0.70
CA TYR A 40 2.75 8.80 0.64
C TYR A 40 3.29 9.38 -0.67
N MET A 41 2.67 9.06 -1.82
CA MET A 41 3.02 9.69 -3.09
C MET A 41 2.71 11.20 -3.09
N GLU A 42 1.58 11.62 -2.55
CA GLU A 42 1.22 13.05 -2.43
C GLU A 42 2.18 13.83 -1.53
N ILE A 43 2.60 13.25 -0.40
CA ILE A 43 3.61 13.84 0.48
C ILE A 43 4.94 13.98 -0.27
N SER A 44 5.33 12.96 -1.04
CA SER A 44 6.57 13.01 -1.83
C SER A 44 6.55 14.13 -2.86
N VAL A 45 5.47 14.23 -3.64
CA VAL A 45 5.30 15.29 -4.66
C VAL A 45 5.30 16.69 -4.02
N SER A 46 4.65 16.85 -2.86
CA SER A 46 4.53 18.16 -2.20
C SER A 46 5.79 18.62 -1.47
N THR A 47 6.60 17.68 -0.97
CA THR A 47 7.80 17.99 -0.17
C THR A 47 9.12 17.79 -0.90
N GLY A 48 9.12 17.07 -2.03
CA GLY A 48 10.33 16.57 -2.71
C GLY A 48 11.04 15.44 -1.94
N SER A 49 10.52 15.00 -0.79
CA SER A 49 11.07 13.88 -0.03
C SER A 49 10.77 12.55 -0.71
N ARG A 50 11.74 11.65 -0.73
CA ARG A 50 11.56 10.26 -1.22
C ARG A 50 11.36 9.25 -0.10
N ARG A 51 11.43 9.68 1.17
CA ARG A 51 11.34 8.80 2.34
C ARG A 51 10.03 8.01 2.37
N GLU A 52 8.94 8.69 2.08
CA GLU A 52 7.59 8.13 2.06
C GLU A 52 7.42 7.12 0.92
N LEU A 53 8.06 7.37 -0.24
CA LEU A 53 8.04 6.44 -1.38
C LEU A 53 8.73 5.11 -1.05
N PHE A 54 9.87 5.12 -0.35
CA PHE A 54 10.53 3.88 0.09
C PHE A 54 9.65 3.08 1.05
N SER A 55 8.93 3.79 1.94
CA SER A 55 7.99 3.16 2.88
C SER A 55 6.80 2.53 2.14
N ALA A 56 6.24 3.25 1.16
CA ALA A 56 5.19 2.74 0.28
C ALA A 56 5.65 1.50 -0.49
N GLU A 57 6.82 1.56 -1.13
CA GLU A 57 7.34 0.47 -1.96
C GLU A 57 7.58 -0.80 -1.13
N MET A 58 8.18 -0.66 0.05
CA MET A 58 8.42 -1.80 0.95
C MET A 58 7.10 -2.41 1.46
N HIS A 59 6.14 -1.57 1.85
CA HIS A 59 4.82 -2.02 2.29
C HIS A 59 4.08 -2.82 1.21
N LEU A 60 4.03 -2.27 -0.01
CA LEU A 60 3.37 -2.91 -1.15
C LEU A 60 4.04 -4.22 -1.52
N LYS A 61 5.37 -4.26 -1.64
CA LYS A 61 6.13 -5.50 -1.92
C LYS A 61 5.81 -6.62 -0.92
N ASN A 62 5.81 -6.30 0.37
CA ASN A 62 5.53 -7.28 1.41
C ASN A 62 4.07 -7.74 1.38
N THR A 63 3.14 -6.82 1.16
CA THR A 63 1.70 -7.12 1.08
C THR A 63 1.40 -8.02 -0.12
N ILE A 64 1.87 -7.64 -1.32
CA ILE A 64 1.68 -8.40 -2.56
C ILE A 64 2.26 -9.81 -2.39
N LYS A 65 3.47 -9.93 -1.86
CA LYS A 65 4.12 -11.23 -1.62
C LYS A 65 3.27 -12.17 -0.75
N GLN A 66 2.55 -11.65 0.23
CA GLN A 66 1.67 -12.47 1.08
C GLN A 66 0.33 -12.74 0.39
N ALA A 67 -0.26 -11.73 -0.24
CA ALA A 67 -1.56 -11.82 -0.90
C ALA A 67 -1.55 -12.77 -2.11
N THR A 68 -0.42 -12.91 -2.82
CA THR A 68 -0.29 -13.85 -3.94
C THR A 68 -0.39 -15.32 -3.52
N VAL A 69 -0.32 -15.65 -2.23
CA VAL A 69 -0.51 -17.02 -1.74
C VAL A 69 -1.99 -17.39 -1.67
N SER A 70 -2.85 -16.44 -1.27
CA SER A 70 -4.26 -16.72 -0.92
C SER A 70 -5.29 -15.99 -1.78
N PHE A 71 -4.89 -14.95 -2.52
CA PHE A 71 -5.79 -13.99 -3.19
C PHE A 71 -5.37 -13.64 -4.62
N THR A 72 -4.79 -14.59 -5.35
CA THR A 72 -4.22 -14.42 -6.70
C THR A 72 -5.14 -13.77 -7.72
N GLU A 73 -6.45 -14.01 -7.63
CA GLU A 73 -7.44 -13.48 -8.58
C GLU A 73 -8.24 -12.28 -8.03
N SER A 74 -7.86 -11.74 -6.86
CA SER A 74 -8.57 -10.60 -6.27
C SER A 74 -8.28 -9.31 -7.01
N GLU A 75 -9.31 -8.45 -7.14
CA GLU A 75 -9.15 -7.10 -7.69
C GLU A 75 -8.27 -6.25 -6.77
N GLU A 76 -8.39 -6.45 -5.46
CA GLU A 76 -7.59 -5.73 -4.48
C GLU A 76 -6.08 -6.01 -4.63
N LEU A 77 -5.68 -7.24 -4.99
CA LEU A 77 -4.28 -7.54 -5.30
C LEU A 77 -3.82 -6.79 -6.55
N LYS A 78 -4.61 -6.79 -7.62
CA LYS A 78 -4.28 -6.07 -8.87
C LYS A 78 -4.14 -4.57 -8.64
N GLU A 79 -5.00 -3.97 -7.82
CA GLU A 79 -4.91 -2.56 -7.42
C GLU A 79 -3.61 -2.27 -6.67
N LEU A 80 -3.19 -3.15 -5.76
CA LEU A 80 -1.93 -3.00 -5.04
C LEU A 80 -0.71 -3.16 -5.96
N GLU A 81 -0.75 -4.08 -6.92
CA GLU A 81 0.29 -4.24 -7.93
C GLU A 81 0.42 -2.99 -8.82
N SER A 82 -0.71 -2.47 -9.30
CA SER A 82 -0.73 -1.21 -10.06
C SER A 82 -0.20 -0.03 -9.23
N CYS A 83 -0.60 0.05 -7.95
CA CYS A 83 -0.07 1.07 -7.03
C CYS A 83 1.45 0.96 -6.85
N LEU A 84 2.01 -0.25 -6.80
CA LEU A 84 3.46 -0.44 -6.71
C LEU A 84 4.18 0.07 -7.97
N GLU A 85 3.61 -0.13 -9.15
CA GLU A 85 4.14 0.42 -10.39
C GLU A 85 4.09 1.95 -10.40
N GLU A 86 2.99 2.55 -9.93
CA GLU A 86 2.87 4.01 -9.77
C GLU A 86 3.96 4.55 -8.84
N VAL A 87 4.13 3.97 -7.65
CA VAL A 87 5.16 4.38 -6.68
C VAL A 87 6.54 4.32 -7.32
N ARG A 88 6.87 3.24 -8.04
CA ARG A 88 8.15 3.09 -8.75
C ARG A 88 8.32 4.12 -9.86
N ASN A 89 7.26 4.48 -10.55
CA ASN A 89 7.30 5.49 -11.61
C ASN A 89 7.54 6.88 -11.02
N VAL A 90 6.89 7.24 -9.90
CA VAL A 90 7.19 8.48 -9.18
C VAL A 90 8.66 8.51 -8.75
N MET A 91 9.15 7.42 -8.17
CA MET A 91 10.57 7.29 -7.79
C MET A 91 11.55 7.47 -8.97
N LYS A 92 11.19 7.10 -10.20
CA LYS A 92 12.08 7.23 -11.36
C LYS A 92 12.04 8.62 -12.00
N LYS A 93 10.94 9.36 -11.85
CA LYS A 93 10.72 10.67 -12.50
C LYS A 93 11.47 11.83 -11.85
N ASP A 94 12.01 11.64 -10.65
CA ASP A 94 12.83 12.64 -9.94
C ASP A 94 14.35 12.51 -10.23
N ILE A 95 14.73 12.06 -11.43
CA ILE A 95 16.12 12.05 -11.95
C ILE A 95 16.20 12.91 -13.20
#